data_AF-A0A3D3L3W7-F1
#
_entry.id   AF-A0A3D3L3W7-F1
#
_cell.length_a   1.000
_cell.length_b   1.000
_cell.length_c   1.000
_cell.angle_alpha   90.00
_cell.angle_beta   90.00
_cell.angle_gamma   90.00
#
_symmetry.space_group_name_H-M   'P 1'
#
loop_
_entity.id
_entity.type
_entity.pdbx_description
1 polymer ?
#
loop_
_entity_poly.entity_id
_entity_poly.type
_entity_poly.pdbx_seq_one_letter_code
_entity_poly.pdbx_strand_id
1 'polypeptide(L)'
;MKHVNLDYGLTQLAVELPDSAVVVRYGETYEDPPKVDPVAVTRAALDNPLSMPTLKELAGPGKTVAIVFPDRVKGGAQLLSHRRVSIPMILEDLLAG
;
A
#
# COMPACT_ATOMS: atom_id res chain seq x y z
N MET A 1 9.14 19.84 30.63
CA MET A 1 8.07 18.85 30.37
C MET A 1 7.71 18.91 28.90
N LYS A 2 7.41 17.77 28.26
CA LYS A 2 6.96 17.68 26.87
C LYS A 2 5.46 17.37 26.82
N HIS A 3 4.72 18.03 25.94
CA HIS A 3 3.31 17.75 25.70
C HIS A 3 3.12 17.02 24.37
N VAL A 4 2.42 15.90 24.38
CA VAL A 4 2.18 15.07 23.19
C VAL A 4 0.71 14.68 23.13
N ASN A 5 0.12 14.74 21.94
CA ASN A 5 -1.21 14.19 21.68
C ASN A 5 -1.05 12.80 21.07
N LEU A 6 -1.61 11.79 21.73
CA LEU A 6 -1.65 10.41 21.24
C LEU A 6 -3.02 10.11 20.65
N ASP A 7 -3.07 9.44 19.51
CA ASP A 7 -4.33 8.99 18.94
C ASP A 7 -5.00 7.97 19.87
N TYR A 8 -6.28 8.21 20.21
CA TYR A 8 -7.06 7.36 21.10
C TYR A 8 -8.47 7.18 20.55
N GLY A 9 -8.70 6.08 19.83
CA GLY A 9 -9.97 5.84 19.14
C GLY A 9 -10.19 6.87 18.04
N LEU A 10 -11.24 7.71 18.20
CA LEU A 10 -11.57 8.80 17.27
C LEU A 10 -11.15 10.18 17.79
N THR A 11 -10.46 10.24 18.92
CA THR A 11 -10.00 11.49 19.55
C THR A 11 -8.49 11.44 19.79
N GLN A 12 -7.98 12.45 20.50
CA GLN A 12 -6.60 12.48 20.96
C GLN A 12 -6.56 12.60 22.48
N LEU A 13 -5.59 11.92 23.09
CA LEU A 13 -5.27 12.01 24.49
C LEU A 13 -4.00 12.86 24.66
N ALA A 14 -4.12 14.00 25.34
CA ALA A 14 -2.97 14.81 25.72
C ALA A 14 -2.22 14.14 26.88
N VAL A 15 -0.91 13.97 26.72
CA VAL A 15 -0.02 13.41 27.74
C VAL A 15 1.15 14.34 28.02
N GLU A 16 1.60 14.34 29.27
CA GLU A 16 2.82 15.03 29.70
C GLU A 16 3.94 14.02 29.91
N LEU A 17 5.10 14.28 29.30
CA LEU A 17 6.27 13.44 29.38
C LEU A 17 7.44 14.20 30.00
N PRO A 18 8.36 13.52 30.71
CA PRO A 18 9.57 14.16 31.19
C PRO A 18 10.45 14.63 30.03
N ASP A 19 11.29 15.64 30.26
CA ASP A 19 12.16 16.19 29.21
C ASP A 19 13.18 15.19 28.67
N SER A 20 13.52 14.17 29.47
CA SER A 20 14.38 13.05 29.08
C SER A 20 13.74 12.08 28.11
N ALA A 21 12.41 12.12 27.90
CA ALA A 21 11.73 11.19 27.01
C ALA A 21 12.12 11.41 25.54
N VAL A 22 12.34 10.33 24.79
CA VAL A 22 12.50 10.38 23.33
C VAL A 22 11.12 10.21 22.69
N VAL A 23 10.75 11.15 21.81
CA VAL A 23 9.49 11.11 21.06
C VAL A 23 9.82 10.90 19.60
N VAL A 24 9.35 9.79 19.03
CA VAL A 24 9.54 9.45 17.61
C VAL A 24 8.23 9.72 16.89
N ARG A 25 8.29 10.53 15.82
CA ARG A 25 7.11 10.97 15.06
C ARG A 25 7.27 10.62 13.59
N TYR A 26 6.24 9.99 13.04
CA TYR A 26 6.12 9.81 11.59
C TYR A 26 6.07 11.18 10.90
N GLY A 27 6.84 11.34 9.83
CA GLY A 27 6.97 12.61 9.10
C GLY A 27 7.96 13.62 9.68
N GLU A 28 8.51 13.39 10.88
CA GLU A 28 9.56 14.26 11.45
C GLU A 28 10.83 13.47 11.75
N THR A 29 10.71 12.35 12.46
CA THR A 29 11.84 11.47 12.80
C THR A 29 12.05 10.39 11.76
N TYR A 30 11.00 10.06 11.00
CA TYR A 30 11.05 9.12 9.88
C TYR A 30 10.21 9.68 8.73
N GLU A 31 10.87 9.98 7.61
CA GLU A 31 10.21 10.44 6.39
C GLU A 31 9.88 9.23 5.50
N ASP A 32 8.60 9.11 5.14
CA ASP A 32 8.21 8.14 4.12
C ASP A 32 8.79 8.54 2.76
N PRO A 33 9.02 7.56 1.87
CA PRO A 33 9.34 7.86 0.47
C PRO A 33 8.32 8.83 -0.15
N PRO A 34 8.74 9.64 -1.13
CA PRO A 34 7.84 10.55 -1.82
C PRO A 34 6.57 9.85 -2.31
N LYS A 35 5.43 10.52 -2.13
CA LYS A 35 4.16 10.01 -2.64
C LYS A 35 4.23 9.84 -4.15
N VAL A 36 3.73 8.71 -4.62
CA VAL A 36 3.60 8.38 -6.04
C VAL A 36 2.13 8.36 -6.45
N ASP A 37 1.86 8.46 -7.75
CA ASP A 37 0.54 8.11 -8.30
C ASP A 37 0.42 6.57 -8.32
N PRO A 38 -0.41 5.97 -7.45
CA PRO A 38 -0.50 4.52 -7.33
C PRO A 38 -1.00 3.85 -8.62
N VAL A 39 -1.81 4.53 -9.43
CA VAL A 39 -2.34 3.96 -10.68
C VAL A 39 -1.21 3.85 -11.71
N ALA A 40 -0.51 4.96 -11.95
CA ALA A 40 0.58 5.01 -12.92
C ALA A 40 1.74 4.07 -12.57
N VAL A 41 2.18 4.08 -11.31
CA VAL A 41 3.31 3.21 -10.90
C VAL A 41 2.94 1.73 -10.87
N THR A 42 1.70 1.37 -10.52
CA THR A 42 1.25 -0.02 -10.55
C THR A 42 1.23 -0.55 -11.98
N ARG A 43 0.70 0.23 -12.92
CA ARG A 43 0.69 -0.14 -14.34
C ARG A 43 2.13 -0.32 -14.86
N ALA A 44 3.00 0.65 -14.59
CA ALA A 44 4.41 0.57 -15.01
C ALA A 44 5.14 -0.66 -14.45
N ALA A 45 4.84 -1.05 -13.20
CA ALA A 45 5.41 -2.24 -12.56
C ALA A 45 4.89 -3.55 -13.18
N LEU A 46 3.61 -3.62 -13.57
CA LEU A 46 3.04 -4.77 -14.26
C LEU A 46 3.58 -4.92 -15.69
N ASP A 47 3.84 -3.79 -16.36
CA ASP A 47 4.40 -3.76 -17.73
C ASP A 47 5.89 -4.11 -17.78
N ASN A 48 6.62 -3.87 -16.68
CA ASN A 48 8.05 -4.11 -16.58
C ASN A 48 8.38 -4.98 -15.35
N PRO A 49 7.92 -6.25 -15.34
CA PRO A 49 8.28 -7.17 -14.27
C PRO A 49 9.79 -7.38 -14.25
N LEU A 50 10.35 -7.65 -13.07
CA LEU A 50 11.79 -7.79 -12.90
C LEU A 50 12.31 -9.10 -13.53
N SER A 51 12.32 -10.18 -12.77
CA SER A 51 12.91 -11.46 -13.19
C SER A 51 11.87 -12.50 -13.61
N MET A 52 10.75 -12.05 -14.17
CA MET A 52 9.67 -12.92 -14.64
C MET A 52 9.00 -12.35 -15.88
N PRO A 53 8.39 -13.19 -16.73
CA PRO A 53 7.55 -12.71 -17.83
C PRO A 53 6.35 -11.91 -17.31
N THR A 54 5.73 -11.13 -18.19
CA THR A 54 4.50 -10.39 -17.89
C THR A 54 3.35 -11.34 -17.57
N LEU A 55 2.34 -10.86 -16.84
CA LEU A 55 1.16 -11.67 -16.55
C LEU A 55 0.44 -12.12 -17.82
N LYS A 56 0.47 -11.27 -18.86
CA LYS A 56 -0.06 -11.59 -20.20
C LYS A 56 0.65 -12.79 -20.83
N GLU A 57 1.97 -12.87 -20.74
CA GLU A 57 2.74 -14.01 -21.26
C GLU A 57 2.54 -15.28 -20.42
N LEU A 58 2.29 -15.12 -19.12
CA LEU A 58 2.03 -16.22 -18.20
C LEU A 58 0.59 -16.76 -18.27
N ALA A 59 -0.37 -15.94 -18.71
CA ALA A 59 -1.77 -16.31 -18.89
C ALA A 59 -2.00 -17.15 -20.16
N GLY A 60 -3.26 -17.44 -20.46
CA GLY A 60 -3.66 -18.20 -21.64
C GLY A 60 -4.72 -19.29 -21.39
N PRO A 61 -5.33 -19.81 -22.47
CA PRO A 61 -6.40 -20.80 -22.38
C PRO A 61 -6.01 -22.06 -21.61
N GLY A 62 -6.93 -22.55 -20.78
CA GLY A 62 -6.73 -23.78 -19.99
C GLY A 62 -5.86 -23.61 -18.73
N LYS A 63 -5.34 -22.40 -18.46
CA LYS A 63 -4.64 -22.10 -17.20
C LYS A 63 -5.62 -21.64 -16.12
N THR A 64 -5.28 -21.98 -14.88
CA THR A 64 -6.02 -21.54 -13.69
C THR A 64 -5.16 -20.56 -12.91
N VAL A 65 -5.74 -19.42 -12.50
CA VAL A 65 -5.05 -18.37 -11.76
C VAL A 65 -5.72 -18.15 -10.41
N ALA A 66 -4.91 -17.93 -9.37
CA ALA A 66 -5.35 -17.46 -8.07
C ALA A 66 -4.71 -16.10 -7.78
N ILE A 67 -5.54 -15.06 -7.59
CA ILE A 67 -5.08 -13.74 -7.17
C ILE A 67 -5.16 -13.68 -5.64
N VAL A 68 -4.01 -13.76 -4.98
CA VAL A 68 -3.90 -13.67 -3.51
C VAL A 68 -3.64 -12.22 -3.14
N PHE A 69 -4.52 -11.64 -2.34
CA PHE A 69 -4.42 -10.27 -1.86
C PHE A 69 -4.74 -10.21 -0.36
N PRO A 70 -4.17 -9.25 0.38
CA PRO A 70 -4.41 -9.15 1.81
C PRO A 70 -5.81 -8.60 2.08
N ASP A 71 -6.31 -8.87 3.28
CA ASP A 71 -7.65 -8.47 3.69
C ASP A 71 -7.77 -6.96 3.93
N ARG A 72 -8.94 -6.53 4.41
CA ARG A 72 -9.21 -5.11 4.65
C ARG A 72 -8.34 -4.47 5.72
N VAL A 73 -7.82 -5.21 6.69
CA VAL A 73 -7.03 -4.60 7.77
C VAL A 73 -5.62 -4.20 7.32
N LYS A 74 -5.17 -4.68 6.15
CA LYS A 74 -3.86 -4.33 5.59
C LYS A 74 -3.91 -3.25 4.50
N GLY A 75 -5.05 -3.11 3.83
CA GLY A 75 -5.19 -2.20 2.68
C GLY A 75 -6.06 -0.98 2.90
N GLY A 76 -6.75 -0.89 4.03
CA GLY A 76 -7.82 0.08 4.22
C GLY A 76 -8.98 -0.15 3.24
N ALA A 77 -9.82 0.86 3.05
CA ALA A 77 -10.98 0.81 2.13
C ALA A 77 -11.12 2.05 1.25
N GLN A 78 -10.09 2.88 1.22
CA GLN A 78 -9.96 4.07 0.39
C GLN A 78 -9.95 3.72 -1.10
N LEU A 79 -10.30 4.71 -1.93
CA LEU A 79 -10.42 4.55 -3.38
C LEU A 79 -9.14 4.03 -4.03
N LEU A 80 -7.98 4.54 -3.59
CA LEU A 80 -6.66 4.17 -4.08
C LEU A 80 -6.00 3.06 -3.25
N SER A 81 -6.79 2.23 -2.55
CA SER A 81 -6.26 1.05 -1.86
C SER A 81 -5.68 0.09 -2.89
N HIS A 82 -4.56 -0.58 -2.53
CA HIS A 82 -3.83 -1.45 -3.45
C HIS A 82 -4.75 -2.47 -4.16
N ARG A 83 -5.72 -3.07 -3.46
CA ARG A 83 -6.65 -4.04 -4.06
C ARG A 83 -7.57 -3.41 -5.12
N ARG A 84 -7.96 -2.15 -4.96
CA ARG A 84 -8.84 -1.44 -5.90
C ARG A 84 -8.07 -0.95 -7.12
N VAL A 85 -6.77 -0.77 -7.01
CA VAL A 85 -5.89 -0.36 -8.12
C VAL A 85 -5.34 -1.59 -8.85
N SER A 86 -4.68 -2.50 -8.12
CA SER A 86 -3.91 -3.59 -8.72
C SER A 86 -4.77 -4.74 -9.25
N ILE A 87 -5.85 -5.14 -8.57
CA ILE A 87 -6.65 -6.31 -9.00
C ILE A 87 -7.29 -6.10 -10.38
N PRO A 88 -7.94 -4.96 -10.68
CA PRO A 88 -8.48 -4.71 -12.02
C PRO A 88 -7.39 -4.77 -13.11
N MET A 89 -6.24 -4.14 -12.89
CA MET A 89 -5.13 -4.14 -13.85
C MET A 89 -4.53 -5.55 -14.05
N ILE A 90 -4.42 -6.34 -12.98
CA ILE A 90 -4.00 -7.74 -13.07
C ILE A 90 -5.00 -8.55 -13.89
N LEU A 91 -6.30 -8.35 -13.69
CA LEU A 91 -7.34 -9.03 -14.47
C LEU A 91 -7.27 -8.65 -15.96
N GLU A 92 -7.00 -7.39 -16.28
CA GLU A 92 -6.80 -6.93 -17.67
C GLU A 92 -5.65 -7.69 -18.36
N ASP A 93 -4.50 -7.80 -17.69
CA ASP A 93 -3.34 -8.51 -18.26
C ASP A 93 -3.60 -10.00 -18.43
N LEU A 94 -4.23 -10.63 -17.44
CA LEU A 94 -4.54 -12.06 -17.46
C LEU A 94 -5.58 -12.42 -18.53
N LEU A 95 -6.54 -11.53 -18.82
CA LEU A 95 -7.55 -11.74 -19.85
C LEU A 95 -7.03 -11.44 -21.27
N ALA A 96 -5.94 -10.66 -21.37
CA ALA A 96 -5.33 -10.31 -22.66
C ALA A 96 -4.36 -11.37 -23.19
N GLY A 97 -3.94 -12.33 -22.36
CA GLY A 97 -3.03 -13.43 -22.70
C GLY A 97 -3.76 -14.76 -22.87
#